data_AF-A0A1C6UFD5-F1
#
_entry.id   AF-A0A1C6UFD5-F1
#
_cell.length_a   1.000
_cell.length_b   1.000
_cell.length_c   1.000
_cell.angle_alpha   90.00
_cell.angle_beta   90.00
_cell.angle_gamma   90.00
#
_symmetry.space_group_name_H-M   'P 1'
#
loop_
_entity.id
_entity.type
_entity.pdbx_description
1 polymer ?
#
loop_
_entity_poly.entity_id
_entity_poly.type
_entity_poly.pdbx_seq_one_letter_code
_entity_poly.pdbx_strand_id
1 'polypeptide(L)'
;MAIRRVHPGWCAPESGCAASALHLSRLRPAAPRGDEVIQVRAGLWQMDVGRLSPSGVLLELSAGDDPERWPIDLVQARVLVHVLRDLLRVADDAARRAA
;
A
#
# COMPACT_ATOMS: atom_id res chain seq x y z
N MET A 1 -1.97 -9.88 29.70
CA MET A 1 -2.45 -8.61 29.11
C MET A 1 -2.62 -8.83 27.62
N ALA A 2 -3.85 -8.99 27.13
CA ALA A 2 -4.09 -9.10 25.69
C ALA A 2 -3.86 -7.72 25.07
N ILE A 3 -2.85 -7.60 24.21
CA ILE A 3 -2.67 -6.40 23.39
C ILE A 3 -3.93 -6.32 22.54
N ARG A 4 -4.75 -5.27 22.73
CA ARG A 4 -5.84 -4.95 21.81
C ARG A 4 -5.17 -4.74 20.46
N ARG A 5 -5.31 -5.70 19.54
CA ARG A 5 -4.89 -5.55 18.14
C ARG A 5 -5.72 -4.39 17.58
N VAL A 6 -5.16 -3.19 17.56
CA VAL A 6 -5.82 -2.04 16.95
C VAL A 6 -5.73 -2.26 15.45
N HIS A 7 -6.79 -2.84 14.89
CA HIS A 7 -6.88 -3.08 13.47
C HIS A 7 -6.86 -1.72 12.74
N PRO A 8 -5.93 -1.47 11.81
CA PRO A 8 -5.87 -0.19 11.11
C PRO A 8 -7.18 0.07 10.35
N GLY A 9 -7.73 1.28 10.47
CA GLY A 9 -9.00 1.64 9.82
C GLY A 9 -8.93 1.68 8.28
N TRP A 10 -7.72 1.62 7.70
CA TRP A 10 -7.48 1.54 6.26
C TRP A 10 -7.22 0.12 5.75
N CYS A 11 -7.10 -0.87 6.65
CA CYS A 11 -6.83 -2.25 6.25
C CYS A 11 -8.03 -2.84 5.51
N ALA A 12 -7.77 -3.46 4.37
CA ALA A 12 -8.78 -4.03 3.49
C ALA A 12 -9.20 -5.42 3.99
N PRO A 13 -10.51 -5.72 4.11
CA PRO A 13 -10.98 -7.02 4.59
C PRO A 13 -10.48 -8.20 3.75
N GLU A 14 -10.36 -8.01 2.43
CA GLU A 14 -9.87 -9.03 1.50
C GLU A 14 -8.39 -9.41 1.68
N SER A 15 -7.64 -8.71 2.53
CA SER A 15 -6.21 -9.00 2.75
C SER A 15 -5.94 -10.22 3.65
N GLY A 16 -6.98 -10.84 4.22
CA GLY A 16 -6.80 -11.97 5.14
C GLY A 16 -6.13 -11.60 6.47
N CYS A 17 -6.21 -10.32 6.88
CA CYS A 17 -5.60 -9.79 8.11
C CYS A 17 -6.11 -10.46 9.41
N ALA A 18 -7.24 -11.15 9.38
CA ALA A 18 -7.70 -11.94 10.53
C ALA A 18 -6.86 -13.22 10.71
N ALA A 19 -6.32 -13.77 9.63
CA ALA A 19 -5.55 -15.02 9.62
C ALA A 19 -4.03 -14.78 9.75
N SER A 20 -3.55 -13.58 9.46
CA SER A 20 -2.14 -13.20 9.56
C SER A 20 -1.98 -11.91 10.36
N ALA A 21 -0.84 -11.68 11.01
CA ALA A 21 -0.58 -10.39 11.65
C ALA A 21 -0.33 -9.24 10.65
N LEU A 22 -0.52 -9.50 9.34
CA LEU A 22 -0.28 -8.58 8.25
C LEU A 22 -1.58 -7.89 7.83
N HIS A 23 -1.56 -6.57 7.91
CA HIS A 23 -2.60 -5.67 7.44
C HIS A 23 -2.16 -5.06 6.12
N LEU A 24 -3.02 -5.11 5.10
CA LEU A 24 -2.76 -4.48 3.79
C LEU A 24 -3.93 -3.58 3.42
N SER A 25 -3.66 -2.41 2.85
CA SER A 25 -4.71 -1.65 2.17
C SER A 25 -5.00 -2.24 0.80
N ARG A 26 -6.08 -1.76 0.17
CA ARG A 26 -6.25 -1.93 -1.28
C ARG A 26 -5.07 -1.30 -2.01
N LEU A 27 -4.56 -1.99 -3.02
CA LEU A 27 -3.55 -1.46 -3.94
C LEU A 27 -4.21 -0.48 -4.92
N ARG A 28 -3.75 0.77 -4.90
CA ARG A 28 -4.18 1.84 -5.80
C ARG A 28 -3.27 1.87 -7.02
N PRO A 29 -3.81 1.81 -8.25
CA PRO A 29 -2.99 1.91 -9.45
C PRO A 29 -2.43 3.31 -9.62
N ALA A 30 -1.22 3.39 -10.16
CA ALA A 30 -0.61 4.60 -10.69
C ALA A 30 -0.64 4.64 -12.23
N ALA A 31 -1.50 3.83 -12.85
CA ALA A 31 -1.77 3.79 -14.28
C ALA A 31 -2.58 5.02 -14.73
N PRO A 32 -2.01 5.97 -15.50
CA PRO A 32 -2.80 7.06 -16.06
C PRO A 32 -3.88 6.64 -17.08
N ARG A 33 -3.71 5.51 -17.78
CA ARG A 33 -4.54 5.10 -18.93
C ARG A 33 -4.87 3.60 -19.01
N GLY A 34 -4.21 2.75 -18.22
CA GLY A 34 -4.50 1.32 -18.13
C GLY A 34 -3.90 0.46 -19.25
N ASP A 35 -3.16 1.07 -20.17
CA ASP A 35 -2.41 0.44 -21.26
C ASP A 35 -0.89 0.41 -20.98
N GLU A 36 -0.48 0.71 -19.75
CA GLU A 36 0.93 0.75 -19.38
C GLU A 36 1.52 -0.65 -19.39
N VAL A 37 2.68 -0.76 -20.03
CA VAL A 37 3.47 -2.00 -20.10
C VAL A 37 3.88 -2.47 -18.71
N ILE A 38 4.08 -1.51 -17.79
CA ILE A 38 4.36 -1.75 -16.39
C ILE A 38 3.18 -1.23 -15.59
N GLN A 39 2.50 -2.15 -14.91
CA GLN A 39 1.49 -1.82 -13.92
C GLN A 39 2.20 -1.51 -12.60
N VAL A 40 2.01 -0.28 -12.13
CA VAL A 40 2.51 0.21 -10.85
C VAL A 40 1.34 0.39 -9.92
N ARG A 41 1.38 -0.24 -8.75
CA ARG A 41 0.34 -0.08 -7.73
C ARG A 41 0.98 0.17 -6.37
N ALA A 42 0.31 0.94 -5.52
CA ALA A 42 0.80 1.25 -4.19
C ALA A 42 -0.29 1.04 -3.14
N GLY A 43 0.12 0.59 -1.96
CA GLY A 43 -0.75 0.44 -0.79
C GLY A 43 0.00 0.65 0.50
N LEU A 44 -0.70 0.51 1.62
CA LEU A 44 -0.12 0.50 2.95
C LEU A 44 0.01 -0.94 3.44
N TRP A 45 1.05 -1.20 4.22
CA TRP A 45 1.18 -2.42 5.00
C TRP A 45 1.52 -2.11 6.45
N GLN A 46 1.07 -2.96 7.36
CA GLN A 46 1.48 -2.96 8.76
C GLN A 46 1.53 -4.41 9.24
N MET A 47 2.49 -4.75 10.08
CA MET A 47 2.56 -6.06 10.72
C MET A 47 2.52 -5.91 12.23
N ASP A 48 1.62 -6.62 12.91
CA ASP A 48 1.53 -6.59 14.37
C ASP A 48 2.51 -7.59 14.99
N VAL A 49 3.70 -7.13 15.37
CA VAL A 49 4.77 -7.95 15.95
C VAL A 49 5.00 -7.58 17.42
N GLY A 50 4.16 -8.12 18.29
CA GLY A 50 4.25 -7.89 19.73
C GLY A 50 3.94 -6.44 20.10
N ARG A 51 4.94 -5.71 20.64
CA ARG A 51 4.82 -4.27 20.96
C ARG A 51 5.19 -3.36 19.80
N LEU A 52 5.77 -3.90 18.73
CA LEU A 52 6.14 -3.16 17.54
C LEU A 52 5.10 -3.41 16.46
N SER A 53 4.68 -2.34 15.78
CA SER A 53 3.84 -2.42 14.59
C SER A 53 4.59 -1.80 13.41
N PRO A 54 5.63 -2.45 12.86
CA PRO A 54 6.29 -1.96 11.66
C PRO A 54 5.26 -1.78 10.55
N SER A 55 5.38 -0.68 9.83
CA SER A 55 4.47 -0.30 8.76
C SER A 55 5.22 0.46 7.66
N GLY A 56 4.57 0.58 6.51
CA GLY A 56 5.12 1.33 5.40
C GLY A 56 4.22 1.30 4.18
N VAL A 57 4.82 1.69 3.05
CA VAL A 57 4.21 1.59 1.74
C VAL A 57 4.63 0.28 1.09
N LEU A 58 3.67 -0.40 0.47
CA LEU A 58 3.89 -1.52 -0.44
C LEU A 58 3.85 -0.97 -1.87
N LEU A 59 4.89 -1.23 -2.65
CA LEU A 59 4.94 -0.91 -4.08
C LEU A 59 4.93 -2.23 -4.87
N GLU A 60 3.92 -2.43 -5.71
CA GLU A 60 3.80 -3.55 -6.63
C GLU A 60 4.14 -3.07 -8.04
N LEU A 61 5.08 -3.75 -8.67
CA LEU A 61 5.54 -3.50 -10.03
C LEU A 61 5.33 -4.79 -10.82
N SER A 62 4.47 -4.76 -11.83
CA SER A 62 4.22 -5.88 -12.71
C SER A 62 4.48 -5.44 -14.15
N ALA A 63 5.56 -5.94 -14.74
CA ALA A 63 5.72 -5.93 -16.18
C ALA A 63 4.96 -7.16 -16.72
N GLY A 64 4.22 -7.00 -17.81
CA GLY A 64 3.69 -8.14 -18.55
C GLY A 64 4.80 -8.96 -19.21
N ASP A 65 4.54 -9.53 -20.37
CA ASP A 65 5.53 -10.36 -21.10
C ASP A 65 6.71 -9.57 -21.68
N ASP A 66 6.71 -8.24 -21.56
CA ASP A 66 7.74 -7.32 -22.08
C ASP A 66 8.53 -6.59 -20.96
N PRO A 67 9.32 -7.30 -20.11
CA PRO A 67 10.08 -6.68 -19.02
C PRO A 67 11.14 -5.68 -19.50
N GLU A 68 11.59 -5.82 -20.75
CA GLU A 68 12.57 -4.94 -21.42
C GLU A 68 12.07 -3.50 -21.59
N ARG A 69 10.75 -3.27 -21.51
CA ARG A 69 10.12 -1.95 -21.71
C ARG A 69 10.09 -1.11 -20.43
N TRP A 70 10.85 -1.52 -19.41
CA TRP A 70 11.25 -0.66 -18.29
C TRP A 70 12.08 0.53 -18.80
N PRO A 71 11.77 1.79 -18.42
CA PRO A 71 11.19 2.23 -17.14
C PRO A 71 9.73 2.75 -17.18
N ILE A 72 9.17 3.01 -15.99
CA ILE A 72 7.93 3.79 -15.81
C ILE A 72 8.10 5.20 -16.42
N ASP A 73 7.08 5.70 -17.10
CA ASP A 73 7.15 7.03 -17.72
C ASP A 73 6.94 8.18 -16.71
N LEU A 74 7.22 9.42 -17.13
CA LEU A 74 7.09 10.61 -16.28
C LEU A 74 5.66 10.87 -15.80
N VAL A 75 4.65 10.57 -16.61
CA VAL A 75 3.24 10.75 -16.24
C VAL A 75 2.89 9.76 -15.14
N GLN A 76 3.24 8.50 -15.33
CA GLN A 76 3.05 7.43 -14.36
C GLN A 76 3.78 7.74 -13.04
N ALA A 77 5.03 8.21 -13.10
CA ALA A 77 5.79 8.63 -11.92
C ALA A 77 5.08 9.77 -11.15
N ARG A 78 4.52 10.75 -11.86
CA ARG A 78 3.74 11.83 -11.23
C ARG A 78 2.47 11.32 -10.57
N VAL A 79 1.74 10.40 -11.20
CA VAL A 79 0.56 9.77 -10.61
C VAL A 79 0.95 8.98 -9.36
N LEU A 80 2.03 8.21 -9.43
CA LEU A 80 2.56 7.46 -8.28
C LEU A 80 2.85 8.39 -7.09
N VAL A 81 3.53 9.52 -7.32
CA VAL A 81 3.80 10.51 -6.24
C VAL A 81 2.51 11.00 -5.59
N HIS A 82 1.44 11.24 -6.35
CA HIS A 82 0.15 11.64 -5.79
C HIS A 82 -0.47 10.52 -4.95
N VAL A 83 -0.48 9.29 -5.48
CA VAL A 83 -1.00 8.11 -4.75
C VAL A 83 -0.23 7.90 -3.44
N LEU A 84 1.11 7.98 -3.47
CA LEU A 84 1.95 7.83 -2.29
C LEU A 84 1.66 8.90 -1.23
N ARG A 85 1.54 10.17 -1.63
CA ARG A 85 1.19 11.26 -0.71
C ARG A 85 -0.15 11.04 -0.04
N ASP A 86 -1.15 10.60 -0.79
CA ASP A 86 -2.48 10.32 -0.23
C ASP A 86 -2.43 9.14 0.75
N LEU A 87 -1.72 8.06 0.40
CA LEU A 87 -1.57 6.89 1.27
C LEU A 87 -0.90 7.26 2.59
N LEU A 88 0.18 8.04 2.55
CA LEU A 88 0.90 8.49 3.75
C LEU A 88 0.01 9.37 4.64
N ARG A 89 -0.80 10.27 4.06
CA ARG A 89 -1.78 11.06 4.82
C ARG A 89 -2.80 10.18 5.52
N VAL A 90 -3.34 9.17 4.83
CA VAL A 90 -4.29 8.21 5.42
C VAL A 90 -3.65 7.44 6.58
N ALA A 91 -2.38 7.03 6.44
CA ALA A 91 -1.64 6.35 7.49
C ALA A 91 -1.43 7.25 8.71
N ASP A 92 -0.98 8.50 8.51
CA ASP A 92 -0.78 9.48 9.57
C ASP A 92 -2.07 9.78 10.34
N ASP A 93 -3.18 9.95 9.62
CA ASP A 93 -4.48 10.25 10.23
C ASP A 93 -5.07 9.04 10.97
N ALA A 94 -4.74 7.82 10.54
CA ALA A 94 -5.06 6.61 11.30
C ALA A 94 -4.20 6.51 12.58
N ALA A 95 -2.90 6.77 12.49
CA ALA A 95 -1.99 6.78 13.63
C ALA A 95 -2.42 7.82 14.69
N ARG A 96 -2.76 9.04 14.25
CA ARG A 96 -3.27 10.11 15.14
C ARG A 96 -4.56 9.75 15.88
N ARG A 97 -5.45 8.95 15.27
CA ARG A 97 -6.71 8.51 15.90
C ARG A 97 -6.54 7.36 16.88
N ALA A 98 -5.41 6.65 16.82
CA ALA A 98 -5.13 5.49 17.65
C ALA A 98 -4.29 5.83 18.91
N ALA A 99 -3.68 7.02 18.96
CA ALA A 99 -2.95 7.58 20.10
C ALA A 99 -3.89 8.21 21.12
#